data_AF-A0A961VWD0-F1
#
_entry.id   AF-A0A961VWD0-F1
#
_cell.length_a   1.000
_cell.length_b   1.000
_cell.length_c   1.000
_cell.angle_alpha   90.00
_cell.angle_beta   90.00
_cell.angle_gamma   90.00
#
_symmetry.space_group_name_H-M   'P 1'
#
loop_
_entity.id
_entity.type
_entity.pdbx_description
1 polymer ?
#
loop_
_entity_poly.entity_id
_entity_poly.type
_entity_poly.pdbx_seq_one_letter_code
_entity_poly.pdbx_strand_id
1 'polypeptide(L)'
;MANVIRIKRRISGAAGAPVALKSAELAHNEVDDTLYVGKGDDGGGNATSVIALAGKGAFVDRSSAQTVGGKKTFSSAPASSEDAATDSDLVRKVQLDIGLATRAAATHGHAIAEIASLQGALDAKAPLVSPALTGVPTAPTAAGGTSSTQIATTAFVAAAVSALINAAPGALDTLAELAAALGDDPDFATTITNGLASKLAIAANLSDLGDVGTARGNLGLGSMAVQEAHNVAITGGIIDGIAMDGGTF
;
A
#
# COMPACT_ATOMS: atom_id res chain seq x y z
N MET A 1 100.83 13.70 -2.00
CA MET A 1 100.81 14.83 -1.05
C MET A 1 99.39 14.96 -0.53
N ALA A 2 99.16 14.87 0.78
CA ALA A 2 97.84 15.13 1.34
C ALA A 2 97.61 16.64 1.37
N ASN A 3 96.61 17.13 0.62
CA ASN A 3 96.17 18.51 0.74
C ASN A 3 95.41 18.67 2.05
N VAL A 4 95.93 19.49 2.97
CA VAL A 4 95.27 19.77 4.24
C VAL A 4 94.39 21.00 4.07
N ILE A 5 93.07 20.81 4.11
CA ILE A 5 92.12 21.91 4.18
C ILE A 5 92.02 22.35 5.65
N ARG A 6 92.29 23.62 5.93
CA ARG A 6 92.12 24.20 7.26
C ARG A 6 90.80 24.97 7.30
N ILE A 7 90.01 24.71 8.33
CA ILE A 7 88.75 25.43 8.59
C ILE A 7 88.90 26.29 9.83
N LYS A 8 88.28 27.47 9.83
CA LYS A 8 88.12 28.25 11.06
C LYS A 8 87.16 27.51 11.98
N ARG A 9 87.49 27.43 13.27
CA ARG A 9 86.70 26.71 14.26
C ARG A 9 86.35 27.64 15.41
N ARG A 10 85.06 27.72 15.74
CA ARG A 10 84.56 28.41 16.93
C ARG A 10 83.98 27.38 17.88
N ILE A 11 84.59 27.27 19.07
CA ILE A 11 84.25 26.25 20.08
C ILE A 11 83.31 26.82 21.15
N SER A 12 83.28 28.15 21.31
CA SER A 12 82.42 28.85 22.28
C SER A 12 82.03 30.26 21.78
N GLY A 13 80.97 30.83 22.34
CA GLY A 13 80.45 32.16 21.99
C GLY A 13 79.03 32.13 21.42
N ALA A 14 78.67 33.09 20.58
CA ALA A 14 77.33 33.19 19.99
C ALA A 14 77.11 32.20 18.82
N ALA A 15 75.91 31.61 18.77
CA ALA A 15 75.39 30.88 17.62
C ALA A 15 75.21 31.81 16.41
N GLY A 16 75.26 31.26 15.20
CA GLY A 16 75.11 31.97 13.94
C GLY A 16 76.39 32.14 13.14
N ALA A 17 76.25 32.76 11.97
CA ALA A 17 77.32 32.98 11.01
C ALA A 17 78.47 33.84 11.59
N PRO A 18 79.75 33.53 11.25
CA PRO A 18 80.85 34.43 11.51
C PRO A 18 80.66 35.81 10.86
N VAL A 19 81.12 36.87 11.52
CA VAL A 19 80.96 38.27 11.06
C VAL A 19 81.69 38.57 9.75
N ALA A 20 82.75 37.81 9.43
CA ALA A 20 83.47 37.91 8.16
C ALA A 20 84.24 36.61 7.88
N LEU A 21 84.27 36.24 6.60
CA LEU A 21 85.12 35.17 6.06
C LEU A 21 85.81 35.68 4.80
N LYS A 22 86.96 35.10 4.45
CA LYS A 22 87.53 35.29 3.11
C LYS A 22 86.69 34.54 2.07
N SER A 23 86.79 34.95 0.81
CA SER A 23 86.13 34.23 -0.29
C SER A 23 86.53 32.76 -0.28
N ALA A 24 85.55 31.85 -0.37
CA ALA A 24 85.69 30.40 -0.26
C ALA A 24 86.25 29.86 1.07
N GLU A 25 86.43 30.71 2.09
CA GLU A 25 86.85 30.26 3.40
C GLU A 25 85.70 29.55 4.14
N LEU A 26 86.03 28.45 4.79
CA LEU A 26 85.10 27.64 5.58
C LEU A 26 85.27 27.90 7.07
N ALA A 27 84.15 27.98 7.77
CA ALA A 27 84.12 28.13 9.22
C ALA A 27 83.05 27.25 9.85
N HIS A 28 83.46 26.45 10.82
CA HIS A 28 82.54 25.63 11.63
C HIS A 28 82.29 26.30 12.97
N ASN A 29 81.02 26.47 13.31
CA ASN A 29 80.57 26.91 14.63
C ASN A 29 80.04 25.69 15.39
N GLU A 30 80.77 25.24 16.41
CA GLU A 30 80.40 24.08 17.24
C GLU A 30 79.30 24.43 18.24
N VAL A 31 78.92 25.72 18.39
CA VAL A 31 77.83 26.13 19.27
C VAL A 31 76.45 25.76 18.69
N ASP A 32 76.32 25.75 17.37
CA ASP A 32 75.08 25.40 16.64
C ASP A 32 75.30 24.30 15.58
N ASP A 33 76.45 23.65 15.62
CA ASP A 33 76.91 22.62 14.67
C ASP A 33 76.75 23.01 13.19
N THR A 34 76.88 24.30 12.87
CA THR A 34 76.68 24.81 11.51
C THR A 34 78.02 25.08 10.83
N LEU A 35 78.16 24.60 9.59
CA LEU A 35 79.27 24.91 8.70
C LEU A 35 78.87 26.07 7.78
N TYR A 36 79.65 27.13 7.83
CA TYR A 36 79.48 28.32 7.01
C TYR A 36 80.56 28.41 5.94
N VAL A 37 80.22 29.08 4.84
CA VAL A 37 81.16 29.41 3.76
C VAL A 37 81.04 30.88 3.37
N GLY A 38 82.19 31.52 3.17
CA GLY A 38 82.27 32.83 2.55
C GLY A 38 81.94 32.73 1.05
N LYS A 39 80.86 33.38 0.62
CA LYS A 39 80.45 33.47 -0.79
C LYS A 39 80.67 34.89 -1.32
N GLY A 40 81.00 34.94 -2.61
CA GLY A 40 81.33 36.18 -3.30
C GLY A 40 82.73 36.70 -2.94
N ASP A 41 83.19 37.71 -3.66
CA ASP A 41 84.46 38.39 -3.45
C ASP A 41 84.24 39.89 -3.63
N ASP A 42 84.71 40.70 -2.67
CA ASP A 42 84.62 42.17 -2.71
C ASP A 42 85.73 42.83 -3.55
N GLY A 43 86.57 42.03 -4.22
CA GLY A 43 87.75 42.49 -4.95
C GLY A 43 89.01 42.60 -4.07
N GLY A 44 88.87 42.45 -2.75
CA GLY A 44 89.95 42.37 -1.76
C GLY A 44 90.10 40.99 -1.14
N GLY A 45 89.40 39.98 -1.67
CA GLY A 45 89.41 38.60 -1.19
C GLY A 45 88.50 38.36 0.02
N ASN A 46 87.67 39.32 0.46
CA ASN A 46 86.67 39.07 1.49
C ASN A 46 85.36 38.58 0.87
N ALA A 47 84.66 37.71 1.59
CA ALA A 47 83.34 37.26 1.18
C ALA A 47 82.31 38.38 1.30
N THR A 48 81.43 38.53 0.31
CA THR A 48 80.32 39.50 0.35
C THR A 48 79.11 38.96 1.12
N SER A 49 79.05 37.66 1.38
CA SER A 49 78.05 37.03 2.24
C SER A 49 78.61 35.79 2.93
N VAL A 50 78.10 35.49 4.12
CA VAL A 50 78.39 34.24 4.83
C VAL A 50 77.09 33.44 4.89
N ILE A 51 77.07 32.29 4.21
CA ILE A 51 75.89 31.43 4.16
C ILE A 51 76.13 30.13 4.91
N ALA A 52 75.07 29.59 5.52
CA ALA A 52 75.08 28.24 6.05
C ALA A 52 75.15 27.24 4.89
N LEU A 53 76.15 26.37 4.90
CA LEU A 53 76.36 25.31 3.91
C LEU A 53 75.84 23.95 4.43
N ALA A 54 75.95 23.71 5.74
CA ALA A 54 75.42 22.55 6.44
C ALA A 54 75.15 22.91 7.90
N GLY A 55 74.29 22.16 8.60
CA GLY A 55 73.93 22.41 10.00
C GLY A 55 72.44 22.19 10.26
N LYS A 56 72.02 22.38 11.51
CA LYS A 56 70.63 22.15 11.93
C LYS A 56 69.69 23.15 11.23
N GLY A 57 68.76 22.65 10.40
CA GLY A 57 67.78 23.45 9.64
C GLY A 57 68.17 23.82 8.20
N ALA A 58 69.42 23.59 7.77
CA ALA A 58 69.81 23.69 6.36
C ALA A 58 69.30 22.48 5.53
N PHE A 59 69.18 21.35 6.20
CA PHE A 59 68.46 20.15 5.75
C PHE A 59 67.37 19.85 6.78
N VAL A 60 66.33 19.13 6.38
CA VAL A 60 65.35 18.61 7.34
C VAL A 60 66.08 17.61 8.24
N ASP A 61 66.33 18.00 9.48
CA ASP A 61 66.96 17.15 10.49
C ASP A 61 66.06 15.93 10.80
N ARG A 62 66.64 14.77 11.06
CA ARG A 62 65.91 13.52 11.35
C ARG A 62 65.74 13.26 12.84
N SER A 63 66.38 14.07 13.70
CA SER A 63 66.43 13.86 15.15
C SER A 63 65.23 14.45 15.90
N SER A 64 64.49 15.37 15.29
CA SER A 64 63.32 16.00 15.89
C SER A 64 62.31 16.47 14.85
N ALA A 65 61.03 16.51 15.24
CA ALA A 65 59.97 17.09 14.43
C ALA A 65 60.32 18.54 14.01
N GLN A 66 60.10 18.86 12.74
CA GLN A 66 60.37 20.17 12.17
C GLN A 66 59.16 20.68 11.40
N THR A 67 58.89 21.97 11.55
CA THR A 67 57.90 22.68 10.75
C THR A 67 58.56 23.25 9.51
N VAL A 68 58.12 22.81 8.33
CA VAL A 68 58.54 23.40 7.05
C VAL A 68 57.41 24.30 6.53
N GLY A 69 57.53 25.61 6.71
CA GLY A 69 56.51 26.58 6.29
C GLY A 69 56.41 26.79 4.77
N GLY A 70 55.26 27.28 4.30
CA GLY A 70 54.98 27.58 2.89
C GLY A 70 54.55 26.36 2.05
N LYS A 71 54.10 26.60 0.81
CA LYS A 71 53.67 25.52 -0.10
C LYS A 71 54.87 24.66 -0.51
N LYS A 72 54.71 23.33 -0.41
CA LYS A 72 55.70 22.35 -0.88
C LYS A 72 55.10 21.49 -1.98
N THR A 73 55.91 21.16 -2.98
CA THR A 73 55.56 20.23 -4.05
C THR A 73 56.49 19.04 -3.93
N PHE A 74 55.94 17.86 -3.68
CA PHE A 74 56.69 16.61 -3.65
C PHE A 74 56.42 15.83 -4.96
N SER A 75 57.42 15.14 -5.48
CA SER A 75 57.28 14.28 -6.68
C SER A 75 56.44 13.02 -6.40
N SER A 76 56.33 12.63 -5.13
CA SER A 76 55.45 11.60 -4.60
C SER A 76 54.85 12.07 -3.29
N ALA A 77 53.68 11.55 -2.93
CA ALA A 77 53.08 11.86 -1.63
C ALA A 77 54.05 11.45 -0.50
N PRO A 78 54.31 12.32 0.49
CA PRO A 78 55.04 11.95 1.69
C PRO A 78 54.36 10.74 2.35
N ALA A 79 55.15 9.77 2.80
CA ALA A 79 54.63 8.69 3.64
C ALA A 79 54.43 9.25 5.05
N SER A 80 53.19 9.23 5.56
CA SER A 80 52.95 9.38 7.01
C SER A 80 53.13 8.02 7.70
N SER A 81 53.54 8.04 8.97
CA SER A 81 53.57 6.84 9.81
C SER A 81 52.24 6.59 10.52
N GLU A 82 51.35 7.56 10.49
CA GLU A 82 49.99 7.44 11.00
C GLU A 82 49.13 6.63 10.02
N ASP A 83 48.90 5.36 10.39
CA ASP A 83 47.78 4.58 9.88
C ASP A 83 46.48 5.39 10.11
N ALA A 84 45.79 5.74 9.02
CA ALA A 84 44.66 6.67 8.98
C ALA A 84 43.38 6.09 9.63
N ALA A 85 43.52 5.33 10.70
CA ALA A 85 42.44 4.65 11.38
C ALA A 85 41.69 5.57 12.37
N THR A 86 42.30 6.67 12.86
CA THR A 86 41.68 7.41 13.98
C THR A 86 41.81 8.93 14.02
N ASP A 87 42.51 9.61 13.11
CA ASP A 87 42.49 11.08 13.11
C ASP A 87 42.65 11.69 11.73
N SER A 88 42.27 12.97 11.61
CA SER A 88 42.11 13.76 10.37
C SER A 88 43.40 14.03 9.57
N ASP A 89 44.28 13.04 9.50
CA ASP A 89 45.48 13.04 8.69
C ASP A 89 45.12 12.78 7.22
N LEU A 90 45.91 13.35 6.32
CA LEU A 90 45.62 13.59 4.91
C LEU A 90 45.17 12.32 4.16
N VAL A 91 43.87 12.01 4.21
CA VAL A 91 43.25 11.08 3.27
C VAL A 91 43.59 11.63 1.89
N ARG A 92 44.39 10.89 1.08
CA ARG A 92 44.63 11.31 -0.30
C ARG A 92 43.26 11.56 -0.88
N LYS A 93 43.00 12.77 -1.39
CA LYS A 93 41.70 13.14 -1.97
C LYS A 93 41.17 12.02 -2.88
N VAL A 94 42.07 11.37 -3.62
CA VAL A 94 41.81 10.18 -4.45
C VAL A 94 41.19 8.99 -3.69
N GLN A 95 41.62 8.65 -2.47
CA GLN A 95 41.07 7.54 -1.68
C GLN A 95 39.66 7.88 -1.17
N LEU A 96 39.43 9.13 -0.75
CA LEU A 96 38.10 9.61 -0.39
C LEU A 96 37.18 9.66 -1.62
N ASP A 97 37.67 10.18 -2.75
CA ASP A 97 36.93 10.27 -4.00
C ASP A 97 36.54 8.87 -4.51
N ILE A 98 37.44 7.89 -4.43
CA ILE A 98 37.17 6.48 -4.82
C ILE A 98 36.15 5.84 -3.86
N GLY A 99 36.31 6.03 -2.56
CA GLY A 99 35.38 5.49 -1.55
C GLY A 99 34.00 6.15 -1.63
N LEU A 100 33.94 7.44 -1.91
CA LEU A 100 32.70 8.17 -2.07
C LEU A 100 32.06 7.89 -3.43
N ALA A 101 32.82 7.69 -4.51
CA ALA A 101 32.28 7.33 -5.83
C ALA A 101 31.53 5.98 -5.81
N THR A 102 31.94 5.04 -4.95
CA THR A 102 31.23 3.75 -4.79
C THR A 102 30.02 3.85 -3.86
N ARG A 103 30.01 4.80 -2.92
CA ARG A 103 28.87 5.04 -2.00
C ARG A 103 27.85 6.05 -2.55
N ALA A 104 28.28 6.95 -3.42
CA ALA A 104 27.50 7.98 -4.09
C ALA A 104 27.02 7.50 -5.47
N ALA A 105 26.79 6.20 -5.64
CA ALA A 105 25.94 5.77 -6.75
C ALA A 105 24.58 6.44 -6.57
N ALA A 106 24.22 7.33 -7.50
CA ALA A 106 22.96 8.09 -7.47
C ALA A 106 21.71 7.19 -7.45
N THR A 107 21.88 5.90 -7.72
CA THR A 107 20.91 4.83 -7.49
C THR A 107 21.58 3.70 -6.69
N HIS A 108 21.03 3.40 -5.52
CA HIS A 108 21.29 2.14 -4.81
C HIS A 108 19.96 1.43 -4.57
N GLY A 109 19.99 0.10 -4.53
CA GLY A 109 18.83 -0.74 -4.25
C GLY A 109 18.98 -1.40 -2.89
N HIS A 110 17.84 -1.74 -2.28
CA HIS A 110 17.80 -2.59 -1.10
C HIS A 110 17.30 -3.97 -1.51
N ALA A 111 17.96 -5.02 -1.03
CA ALA A 111 17.42 -6.36 -1.15
C ALA A 111 16.15 -6.46 -0.29
N ILE A 112 15.16 -7.26 -0.70
CA ILE A 112 13.92 -7.44 0.09
C ILE A 112 14.23 -7.91 1.52
N ALA A 113 15.29 -8.69 1.72
CA ALA A 113 15.77 -9.12 3.04
C ALA A 113 16.12 -7.96 3.98
N GLU A 114 16.58 -6.82 3.44
CA GLU A 114 16.93 -5.62 4.21
C GLU A 114 15.68 -4.80 4.59
N ILE A 115 14.57 -4.99 3.86
CA ILE A 115 13.30 -4.26 4.03
C ILE A 115 12.12 -5.18 4.37
N ALA A 116 12.38 -6.37 4.93
CA ALA A 116 11.37 -7.42 5.10
C ALA A 116 10.14 -6.96 5.90
N SER A 117 10.32 -6.09 6.91
CA SER A 117 9.20 -5.52 7.67
C SER A 117 8.33 -4.58 6.83
N LEU A 118 8.93 -3.78 5.94
CA LEU A 118 8.19 -2.93 5.00
C LEU A 118 7.45 -3.79 3.98
N GLN A 119 8.11 -4.83 3.45
CA GLN A 119 7.49 -5.77 2.53
C GLN A 119 6.26 -6.43 3.16
N GLY A 120 6.37 -6.93 4.40
CA GLY A 120 5.23 -7.51 5.11
C GLY A 120 4.08 -6.51 5.33
N ALA A 121 4.39 -5.25 5.61
CA ALA A 121 3.38 -4.19 5.74
C ALA A 121 2.70 -3.85 4.40
N LEU A 122 3.40 -3.98 3.27
CA LEU A 122 2.84 -3.80 1.93
C LEU A 122 1.97 -5.00 1.54
N ASP A 123 2.43 -6.22 1.84
CA ASP A 123 1.69 -7.45 1.56
C ASP A 123 0.38 -7.55 2.37
N ALA A 124 0.29 -6.85 3.50
CA ALA A 124 -0.92 -6.72 4.29
C ALA A 124 -1.96 -5.73 3.72
N LYS A 125 -1.62 -4.94 2.70
CA LYS A 125 -2.56 -4.02 2.05
C LYS A 125 -3.45 -4.77 1.06
N ALA A 126 -4.68 -4.29 0.88
CA ALA A 126 -5.58 -4.83 -0.12
C ALA A 126 -5.12 -4.47 -1.55
N PRO A 127 -5.33 -5.34 -2.56
CA PRO A 127 -5.06 -5.03 -3.96
C PRO A 127 -5.83 -3.80 -4.44
N LEU A 128 -5.23 -3.02 -5.35
CA LEU A 128 -5.90 -1.86 -5.94
C LEU A 128 -7.10 -2.26 -6.81
N VAL A 129 -6.95 -3.37 -7.56
CA VAL A 129 -7.98 -3.90 -8.44
C VAL A 129 -8.65 -5.07 -7.74
N SER A 130 -9.97 -4.98 -7.58
CA SER A 130 -10.80 -6.04 -6.98
C SER A 130 -10.28 -6.50 -5.59
N PRO A 131 -10.13 -5.59 -4.62
CA PRO A 131 -9.75 -5.98 -3.27
C PRO A 131 -10.75 -6.98 -2.68
N ALA A 132 -10.25 -8.12 -2.18
CA ALA A 132 -11.04 -9.01 -1.35
C ALA A 132 -11.16 -8.41 0.06
N LEU A 133 -12.35 -7.96 0.43
CA LEU A 133 -12.63 -7.46 1.77
C LEU A 133 -12.91 -8.66 2.71
N THR A 134 -12.15 -8.76 3.80
CA THR A 134 -12.34 -9.80 4.83
C THR A 134 -12.59 -9.15 6.19
N GLY A 135 -13.16 -9.90 7.14
CA GLY A 135 -13.54 -9.36 8.46
C GLY A 135 -14.78 -8.45 8.39
N VAL A 136 -14.74 -7.33 9.12
CA VAL A 136 -15.84 -6.33 9.19
C VAL A 136 -15.35 -5.00 8.61
N PRO A 137 -15.34 -4.83 7.28
CA PRO A 137 -14.90 -3.58 6.66
C PRO A 137 -15.83 -2.43 7.03
N THR A 138 -15.25 -1.30 7.44
CA THR A 138 -15.99 -0.06 7.69
C THR A 138 -15.84 0.90 6.51
N ALA A 139 -16.92 1.57 6.13
CA ALA A 139 -16.90 2.68 5.17
C ALA A 139 -17.75 3.85 5.72
N PRO A 140 -17.49 5.09 5.29
CA PRO A 140 -18.33 6.23 5.67
C PRO A 140 -19.79 6.03 5.22
N THR A 141 -20.74 6.31 6.10
CA THR A 141 -22.17 6.29 5.76
C THR A 141 -22.52 7.47 4.87
N ALA A 142 -23.02 7.19 3.67
CA ALA A 142 -23.48 8.21 2.73
C ALA A 142 -24.73 8.94 3.26
N ALA A 143 -24.93 10.18 2.81
CA ALA A 143 -26.19 10.89 3.06
C ALA A 143 -27.33 10.26 2.24
N GLY A 144 -28.58 10.41 2.72
CA GLY A 144 -29.76 9.92 2.00
C GLY A 144 -29.86 10.50 0.58
N GLY A 145 -30.30 9.67 -0.38
CA GLY A 145 -30.41 10.05 -1.79
C GLY A 145 -29.11 10.03 -2.59
N THR A 146 -27.98 9.63 -1.99
CA THR A 146 -26.71 9.48 -2.71
C THR A 146 -26.82 8.39 -3.79
N SER A 147 -26.53 8.76 -5.05
CA SER A 147 -26.48 7.86 -6.21
C SER A 147 -25.12 7.98 -6.90
N SER A 148 -24.14 7.20 -6.42
CA SER A 148 -22.76 7.20 -6.92
C SER A 148 -22.16 5.79 -6.85
N THR A 149 -20.87 5.66 -7.15
CA THR A 149 -20.11 4.41 -7.02
C THR A 149 -19.58 4.16 -5.60
N GLN A 150 -19.99 4.96 -4.61
CA GLN A 150 -19.62 4.76 -3.21
C GLN A 150 -20.19 3.43 -2.68
N ILE A 151 -19.42 2.75 -1.82
CA ILE A 151 -19.89 1.53 -1.14
C ILE A 151 -21.11 1.86 -0.26
N ALA A 152 -22.22 1.16 -0.47
CA ALA A 152 -23.39 1.25 0.38
C ALA A 152 -23.13 0.55 1.73
N THR A 153 -23.08 1.34 2.81
CA THR A 153 -22.97 0.79 4.18
C THR A 153 -24.29 0.19 4.65
N THR A 154 -24.23 -0.72 5.61
CA THR A 154 -25.44 -1.30 6.25
C THR A 154 -26.33 -0.22 6.88
N ALA A 155 -25.73 0.79 7.51
CA ALA A 155 -26.45 1.93 8.09
C ALA A 155 -27.20 2.76 7.02
N PHE A 156 -26.59 2.98 5.85
CA PHE A 156 -27.24 3.68 4.74
C PHE A 156 -28.47 2.91 4.23
N VAL A 157 -28.33 1.59 4.01
CA VAL A 157 -29.43 0.74 3.54
C VAL A 157 -30.57 0.69 4.55
N ALA A 158 -30.26 0.51 5.84
CA ALA A 158 -31.27 0.50 6.90
C ALA A 158 -32.05 1.82 6.96
N ALA A 159 -31.36 2.97 6.85
CA ALA A 159 -32.00 4.27 6.81
C ALA A 159 -32.90 4.45 5.57
N ALA A 160 -32.44 4.00 4.40
CA ALA A 160 -33.22 4.07 3.17
C ALA A 160 -34.50 3.22 3.23
N VAL A 161 -34.43 1.99 3.74
CA VAL A 161 -35.60 1.11 3.93
C VAL A 161 -36.55 1.70 4.97
N SER A 162 -36.04 2.22 6.09
CA SER A 162 -36.87 2.88 7.09
C SER A 162 -37.58 4.11 6.51
N ALA A 163 -36.88 4.93 5.73
CA ALA A 163 -37.49 6.07 5.05
C ALA A 163 -38.61 5.65 4.08
N LEU A 164 -38.42 4.54 3.34
CA LEU A 164 -39.45 3.98 2.46
C LEU A 164 -40.70 3.54 3.25
N ILE A 165 -40.52 2.81 4.34
CA ILE A 165 -41.64 2.34 5.19
C ILE A 165 -42.38 3.53 5.80
N ASN A 166 -41.64 4.54 6.30
CA ASN A 166 -42.20 5.72 6.93
C ASN A 166 -42.90 6.65 5.93
N ALA A 167 -42.54 6.62 4.65
CA ALA A 167 -43.16 7.46 3.63
C ALA A 167 -44.61 7.04 3.31
N ALA A 168 -44.98 5.77 3.54
CA ALA A 168 -46.29 5.26 3.13
C ALA A 168 -46.86 4.16 4.06
N PRO A 169 -46.94 4.36 5.39
CA PRO A 169 -47.45 3.33 6.31
C PRO A 169 -48.88 2.88 5.96
N GLY A 170 -49.75 3.82 5.57
CA GLY A 170 -51.12 3.49 5.15
C GLY A 170 -51.19 2.68 3.85
N ALA A 171 -50.25 2.88 2.92
CA ALA A 171 -50.22 2.07 1.70
C ALA A 171 -49.83 0.62 2.04
N LEU A 172 -48.82 0.42 2.89
CA LEU A 172 -48.43 -0.91 3.36
C LEU A 172 -49.58 -1.62 4.11
N ASP A 173 -50.33 -0.87 4.90
CA ASP A 173 -51.53 -1.38 5.58
C ASP A 173 -52.60 -1.82 4.57
N THR A 174 -52.93 -0.99 3.58
CA THR A 174 -53.90 -1.36 2.52
C THR A 174 -53.47 -2.59 1.71
N LEU A 175 -52.17 -2.76 1.48
CA LEU A 175 -51.62 -3.95 0.81
C LEU A 175 -51.82 -5.20 1.67
N ALA A 176 -51.61 -5.11 2.98
CA ALA A 176 -51.84 -6.20 3.93
C ALA A 176 -53.35 -6.54 4.03
N GLU A 177 -54.21 -5.53 4.13
CA GLU A 177 -55.67 -5.71 4.14
C GLU A 177 -56.17 -6.36 2.85
N LEU A 178 -55.65 -5.95 1.70
CA LEU A 178 -56.01 -6.54 0.40
C LEU A 178 -55.55 -8.00 0.30
N ALA A 179 -54.32 -8.30 0.71
CA ALA A 179 -53.81 -9.67 0.72
C ALA A 179 -54.70 -10.58 1.58
N ALA A 180 -55.05 -10.12 2.78
CA ALA A 180 -55.98 -10.83 3.68
C ALA A 180 -57.40 -10.96 3.08
N ALA A 181 -57.92 -9.91 2.44
CA ALA A 181 -59.24 -9.92 1.78
C ALA A 181 -59.29 -10.92 0.61
N LEU A 182 -58.17 -11.17 -0.05
CA LEU A 182 -58.01 -12.19 -1.09
C LEU A 182 -57.62 -13.57 -0.54
N GLY A 183 -57.48 -13.70 0.78
CA GLY A 183 -57.16 -14.96 1.45
C GLY A 183 -55.72 -15.42 1.27
N ASP A 184 -54.78 -14.49 1.06
CA ASP A 184 -53.37 -14.78 0.76
C ASP A 184 -53.19 -15.75 -0.42
N ASP A 185 -54.13 -15.74 -1.37
CA ASP A 185 -54.17 -16.67 -2.50
C ASP A 185 -53.31 -16.16 -3.68
N PRO A 186 -52.17 -16.80 -3.98
CA PRO A 186 -51.33 -16.42 -5.13
C PRO A 186 -52.02 -16.68 -6.48
N ASP A 187 -53.03 -17.57 -6.51
CA ASP A 187 -53.77 -17.98 -7.70
C ASP A 187 -55.23 -17.48 -7.65
N PHE A 188 -55.50 -16.36 -6.95
CA PHE A 188 -56.85 -15.82 -6.72
C PHE A 188 -57.76 -15.84 -7.96
N ALA A 189 -57.23 -15.42 -9.12
CA ALA A 189 -57.97 -15.41 -10.38
C ALA A 189 -58.41 -16.82 -10.81
N THR A 190 -57.54 -17.82 -10.67
CA THR A 190 -57.83 -19.22 -10.97
C THR A 190 -58.84 -19.79 -9.99
N THR A 191 -58.68 -19.52 -8.69
CA THR A 191 -59.60 -19.95 -7.64
C THR A 191 -61.02 -19.46 -7.87
N ILE A 192 -61.18 -18.16 -8.15
CA ILE A 192 -62.48 -17.57 -8.47
C ILE A 192 -63.05 -18.14 -9.77
N THR A 193 -62.23 -18.30 -10.80
CA THR A 193 -62.66 -18.88 -12.09
C THR A 193 -63.19 -20.30 -11.90
N ASN A 194 -62.48 -21.14 -11.16
CA ASN A 194 -62.91 -22.52 -10.86
C ASN A 194 -64.19 -22.55 -10.01
N GLY A 195 -64.29 -21.66 -9.01
CA GLY A 195 -65.48 -21.52 -8.16
C GLY A 195 -66.72 -21.10 -8.96
N LEU A 196 -66.55 -20.21 -9.94
CA LEU A 196 -67.60 -19.78 -10.86
C LEU A 196 -67.97 -20.90 -11.85
N ALA A 197 -66.98 -21.59 -12.41
CA ALA A 197 -67.20 -22.71 -13.34
C ALA A 197 -67.96 -23.89 -12.70
N SER A 198 -67.92 -24.00 -11.37
CA SER A 198 -68.69 -25.01 -10.62
C SER A 198 -70.17 -24.64 -10.40
N LYS A 199 -70.62 -23.45 -10.84
CA LYS A 199 -72.03 -23.04 -10.76
C LYS A 199 -72.81 -23.59 -11.96
N LEU A 200 -74.04 -24.02 -11.71
CA LEU A 200 -74.95 -24.50 -12.75
C LEU A 200 -75.28 -23.38 -13.76
N ALA A 201 -75.15 -23.66 -15.04
CA ALA A 201 -75.54 -22.79 -16.13
C ALA A 201 -77.02 -22.96 -16.44
N ILE A 202 -77.78 -21.87 -16.42
CA ILE A 202 -79.22 -21.87 -16.74
C ILE A 202 -79.47 -22.50 -18.12
N ALA A 203 -78.65 -22.16 -19.12
CA ALA A 203 -78.76 -22.68 -20.48
C ALA A 203 -78.46 -24.18 -20.59
N ALA A 204 -77.77 -24.77 -19.62
CA ALA A 204 -77.48 -26.19 -19.59
C ALA A 204 -78.68 -27.03 -19.10
N ASN A 205 -79.77 -26.41 -18.63
CA ASN A 205 -80.97 -27.11 -18.16
C ASN A 205 -80.63 -28.28 -17.20
N LEU A 206 -79.72 -28.04 -16.25
CA LEU A 206 -79.24 -29.02 -15.25
C LEU A 206 -78.43 -30.20 -15.82
N SER A 207 -78.05 -30.19 -17.10
CA SER A 207 -77.19 -31.23 -17.69
C SER A 207 -75.74 -31.19 -17.18
N ASP A 208 -75.33 -30.06 -16.60
CA ASP A 208 -74.02 -29.81 -15.98
C ASP A 208 -74.00 -30.13 -14.48
N LEU A 209 -75.07 -30.73 -13.96
CA LEU A 209 -75.14 -31.18 -12.59
C LEU A 209 -74.24 -32.41 -12.38
N GLY A 210 -73.10 -32.21 -11.71
CA GLY A 210 -72.11 -33.27 -11.48
C GLY A 210 -72.63 -34.49 -10.71
N ASP A 211 -73.63 -34.31 -9.84
CA ASP A 211 -74.31 -35.41 -9.13
C ASP A 211 -75.84 -35.25 -9.17
N VAL A 212 -76.43 -35.88 -10.19
CA VAL A 212 -77.89 -35.90 -10.38
C VAL A 212 -78.59 -36.70 -9.28
N GLY A 213 -77.94 -37.70 -8.68
CA GLY A 213 -78.52 -38.54 -7.63
C GLY A 213 -78.77 -37.75 -6.35
N THR A 214 -77.73 -37.07 -5.85
CA THR A 214 -77.81 -36.23 -4.67
C THR A 214 -78.83 -35.09 -4.85
N ALA A 215 -78.85 -34.46 -6.03
CA ALA A 215 -79.82 -33.39 -6.30
C ALA A 215 -81.28 -33.86 -6.27
N ARG A 216 -81.60 -35.01 -6.88
CA ARG A 216 -82.96 -35.59 -6.81
C ARG A 216 -83.34 -35.95 -5.37
N GLY A 217 -82.39 -36.46 -4.60
CA GLY A 217 -82.54 -36.74 -3.17
C GLY A 217 -82.89 -35.48 -2.36
N ASN A 218 -82.13 -34.39 -2.56
CA ASN A 218 -82.39 -33.10 -1.90
C ASN A 218 -83.77 -32.51 -2.24
N LEU A 219 -84.24 -32.74 -3.47
CA LEU A 219 -85.57 -32.32 -3.92
C LEU A 219 -86.70 -33.25 -3.44
N GLY A 220 -86.39 -34.36 -2.78
CA GLY A 220 -87.38 -35.31 -2.28
C GLY A 220 -88.11 -36.10 -3.37
N LEU A 221 -87.60 -36.12 -4.60
CA LEU A 221 -88.27 -36.76 -5.74
C LEU A 221 -88.22 -38.30 -5.68
N GLY A 222 -87.37 -38.86 -4.82
CA GLY A 222 -87.28 -40.29 -4.54
C GLY A 222 -87.02 -41.15 -5.79
N SER A 223 -87.56 -42.36 -5.80
CA SER A 223 -87.48 -43.27 -6.95
C SER A 223 -88.37 -42.86 -8.12
N MET A 224 -89.29 -41.90 -7.93
CA MET A 224 -90.21 -41.44 -8.99
C MET A 224 -89.45 -40.79 -10.15
N ALA A 225 -88.37 -40.08 -9.87
CA ALA A 225 -87.59 -39.35 -10.87
C ALA A 225 -86.57 -40.22 -11.66
N VAL A 226 -86.58 -41.55 -11.48
CA VAL A 226 -85.74 -42.49 -12.25
C VAL A 226 -86.54 -43.58 -12.96
N GLN A 227 -87.87 -43.50 -12.95
CA GLN A 227 -88.72 -44.48 -13.63
C GLN A 227 -88.74 -44.24 -15.14
N GLU A 228 -88.91 -45.30 -15.91
CA GLU A 228 -89.11 -45.20 -17.36
C GLU A 228 -90.42 -44.46 -17.65
N ALA A 229 -90.39 -43.52 -18.60
CA ALA A 229 -91.53 -42.66 -18.90
C ALA A 229 -92.80 -43.43 -19.32
N HIS A 230 -92.64 -44.65 -19.85
CA HIS A 230 -93.72 -45.52 -20.30
C HIS A 230 -94.06 -46.66 -19.30
N ASN A 231 -93.36 -46.72 -18.15
CA ASN A 231 -93.56 -47.75 -17.15
C ASN A 231 -93.38 -47.17 -15.73
N VAL A 232 -94.34 -46.35 -15.32
CA VAL A 232 -94.35 -45.69 -14.02
C VAL A 232 -95.19 -46.51 -13.03
N ALA A 233 -94.56 -47.01 -11.97
CA ALA A 233 -95.17 -47.64 -10.82
C ALA A 233 -95.37 -46.62 -9.68
N ILE A 234 -96.63 -46.43 -9.28
CA ILE A 234 -97.02 -45.58 -8.15
C ILE A 234 -97.50 -46.51 -7.01
N THR A 235 -96.75 -46.53 -5.91
CA THR A 235 -97.07 -47.35 -4.73
C THR A 235 -97.55 -46.45 -3.58
N GLY A 236 -98.84 -46.50 -3.27
CA GLY A 236 -99.49 -45.64 -2.27
C GLY A 236 -99.94 -44.27 -2.82
N GLY A 237 -100.75 -43.54 -2.05
CA GLY A 237 -101.31 -42.23 -2.43
C GLY A 237 -102.65 -42.30 -3.17
N ILE A 238 -103.12 -41.15 -3.66
CA ILE A 238 -104.31 -41.01 -4.52
C ILE A 238 -103.85 -40.56 -5.90
N ILE A 239 -104.34 -41.23 -6.93
CA ILE A 239 -104.18 -40.82 -8.32
C ILE A 239 -105.50 -40.16 -8.71
N ASP A 240 -105.45 -38.85 -9.02
CA ASP A 240 -106.62 -38.06 -9.41
C ASP A 240 -106.48 -37.56 -10.86
N GLY A 241 -107.59 -37.45 -11.58
CA GLY A 241 -107.63 -36.86 -12.92
C GLY A 241 -107.12 -37.73 -14.10
N ILE A 242 -107.07 -39.07 -13.99
CA ILE A 242 -106.65 -39.94 -15.11
C ILE A 242 -107.83 -40.40 -15.98
N ALA A 243 -107.69 -40.27 -17.29
CA ALA A 243 -108.51 -40.95 -18.30
C ALA A 243 -107.79 -42.23 -18.76
N MET A 244 -108.29 -43.40 -18.39
CA MET A 244 -107.76 -44.68 -18.87
C MET A 244 -108.43 -45.03 -20.20
N ASP A 245 -107.71 -44.93 -21.31
CA ASP A 245 -108.21 -45.23 -22.66
C ASP A 245 -108.43 -46.73 -22.92
N GLY A 246 -108.34 -47.57 -21.88
CA GLY A 246 -108.76 -48.97 -21.93
C GLY A 246 -108.11 -49.81 -23.03
N GLY A 247 -106.87 -49.51 -23.43
CA GLY A 247 -106.17 -50.21 -24.51
C GLY A 247 -106.34 -51.73 -24.43
N THR A 248 -106.54 -52.36 -25.59
CA THR A 248 -106.81 -53.81 -25.71
C THR A 248 -105.69 -54.61 -25.03
N PHE A 249 -106.06 -55.23 -23.90
CA PHE A 249 -105.28 -56.24 -23.18
C PHE A 249 -104.99 -57.46 -24.05
#